data_AF-A0A0C2I670-F1
#
_entry.id   AF-A0A0C2I670-F1
#
_cell.length_a   1.000
_cell.length_b   1.000
_cell.length_c   1.000
_cell.angle_alpha   90.00
_cell.angle_beta   90.00
_cell.angle_gamma   90.00
#
_symmetry.space_group_name_H-M   'P 1'
#
loop_
_entity.id
_entity.type
_entity.pdbx_description
1 polymer ?
#
loop_
_entity_poly.entity_id
_entity_poly.type
_entity_poly.pdbx_seq_one_letter_code
_entity_poly.pdbx_strand_id
1 'polypeptide(L)'
;MRRTHIRKSVHDVVSQRLDAPQAFADDQTLQTLGLDKQDIEELMFRLEDEFDLTAFTEEEDRLLKEAVTVNDLSRFLQKIGRH
;
A
#
# COMPACT_ATOMS: atom_id res chain seq x y z
N MET A 1 6.83 8.95 11.22
CA MET A 1 7.70 8.37 10.15
C MET A 1 8.04 9.37 9.04
N ARG A 2 9.12 9.18 8.26
CA ARG A 2 9.42 10.03 7.08
C ARG A 2 8.59 9.56 5.88
N ARG A 3 7.88 10.47 5.20
CA ARG A 3 7.04 10.18 4.01
C ARG A 3 7.75 9.35 2.94
N THR A 4 9.04 9.63 2.73
CA THR A 4 9.89 8.95 1.76
C THR A 4 10.16 7.49 2.10
N HIS A 5 10.18 7.14 3.39
CA HIS A 5 10.37 5.77 3.83
C HIS A 5 9.11 4.93 3.54
N ILE A 6 7.94 5.45 3.91
CA ILE A 6 6.64 4.82 3.64
C ILE A 6 6.45 4.59 2.14
N ARG A 7 6.66 5.63 1.32
CA ARG A 7 6.53 5.50 -0.13
C ARG A 7 7.48 4.44 -0.69
N LYS A 8 8.70 4.37 -0.17
CA LYS A 8 9.69 3.38 -0.62
C LYS A 8 9.27 1.96 -0.25
N SER A 9 8.84 1.70 0.99
CA SER A 9 8.36 0.36 1.38
C SER A 9 7.15 -0.07 0.54
N VAL A 10 6.17 0.81 0.32
CA VAL A 10 5.04 0.49 -0.58
C VAL A 10 5.53 0.13 -1.97
N HIS A 11 6.48 0.91 -2.52
CA HIS A 11 7.08 0.62 -3.82
C HIS A 11 7.81 -0.73 -3.85
N ASP A 12 8.59 -1.02 -2.81
CA ASP A 12 9.40 -2.23 -2.71
C ASP A 12 8.51 -3.47 -2.56
N VAL A 13 7.40 -3.41 -1.79
CA VAL A 13 6.46 -4.53 -1.63
C VAL A 13 5.68 -4.79 -2.93
N VAL A 14 5.19 -3.73 -3.59
CA VAL A 14 4.50 -3.87 -4.88
C VAL A 14 5.46 -4.42 -5.94
N SER A 15 6.70 -3.89 -6.02
CA SER A 15 7.72 -4.40 -6.96
C SER A 15 8.06 -5.87 -6.72
N GLN A 16 8.16 -6.29 -5.46
CA GLN A 16 8.34 -7.70 -5.10
C GLN A 16 7.16 -8.56 -5.54
N ARG A 17 5.93 -8.05 -5.44
CA ARG A 17 4.73 -8.80 -5.83
C ARG A 17 4.59 -8.95 -7.34
N LEU A 18 5.02 -7.94 -8.09
CA LEU A 18 5.01 -7.95 -9.56
C LEU A 18 6.16 -8.77 -10.16
N ASP A 19 7.06 -9.30 -9.32
CA ASP A 19 8.28 -10.02 -9.72
C ASP A 19 9.08 -9.28 -10.81
N ALA A 20 8.94 -7.95 -10.82
CA ALA A 20 9.45 -7.07 -11.85
C ALA A 20 9.76 -5.70 -11.22
N PRO A 21 10.98 -5.16 -11.43
CA PRO A 21 11.30 -3.80 -11.06
C PRO A 21 10.72 -2.82 -12.09
N GLN A 22 9.43 -2.95 -12.42
CA GLN A 22 8.76 -1.96 -13.24
C GLN A 22 8.62 -0.68 -12.45
N ALA A 23 9.05 0.44 -13.05
CA ALA A 23 8.73 1.77 -12.57
C ALA A 23 7.24 2.03 -12.82
N PHE A 24 6.39 1.57 -11.91
CA PHE A 24 4.99 1.97 -11.90
C PHE A 24 4.87 3.38 -11.34
N ALA A 25 3.87 4.11 -11.83
CA ALA A 25 3.61 5.46 -11.39
C ALA A 25 2.79 5.45 -10.09
N ASP A 26 3.02 6.42 -9.21
CA ASP A 26 2.32 6.51 -7.92
C ASP A 26 0.80 6.68 -8.10
N ASP A 27 0.35 7.26 -9.21
CA ASP A 27 -1.05 7.45 -9.61
C ASP A 27 -1.67 6.21 -10.29
N GLN A 28 -0.88 5.17 -10.54
CA GLN A 28 -1.36 3.96 -11.17
C GLN A 28 -2.14 3.09 -10.19
N THR A 29 -3.18 2.42 -10.71
CA THR A 29 -4.03 1.58 -9.87
C THR A 29 -3.43 0.22 -9.63
N LEU A 30 -3.58 -0.31 -8.40
CA LEU A 30 -3.09 -1.65 -8.04
C LEU A 30 -3.70 -2.71 -8.96
N GLN A 31 -4.98 -2.56 -9.32
CA GLN A 31 -5.66 -3.42 -10.29
C GLN A 31 -5.04 -3.33 -11.70
N THR A 32 -4.62 -2.14 -12.15
CA THR A 32 -3.91 -1.97 -13.44
C THR A 32 -2.52 -2.60 -13.41
N LEU A 33 -1.90 -2.71 -12.24
CA LEU A 33 -0.66 -3.45 -12.04
C LEU A 33 -0.87 -4.97 -12.04
N GLY A 34 -2.13 -5.44 -12.06
CA GLY A 34 -2.47 -6.85 -12.00
C GLY A 34 -2.64 -7.40 -10.59
N LEU A 35 -2.69 -6.52 -9.57
CA LEU A 35 -3.01 -6.91 -8.20
C LEU A 35 -4.52 -7.02 -8.06
N ASP A 36 -5.00 -8.22 -7.76
CA ASP A 36 -6.39 -8.45 -7.44
C ASP A 36 -6.69 -8.07 -5.98
N LYS A 37 -7.94 -8.25 -5.56
CA LYS A 37 -8.35 -7.89 -4.20
C LYS A 37 -7.53 -8.65 -3.15
N GLN A 38 -7.26 -9.94 -3.37
CA GLN A 38 -6.51 -10.75 -2.43
C GLN A 38 -5.05 -10.29 -2.34
N ASP A 39 -4.43 -9.96 -3.48
CA ASP A 39 -3.09 -9.37 -3.50
C ASP A 39 -3.02 -8.05 -2.73
N ILE A 40 -4.05 -7.21 -2.82
CA ILE A 40 -4.14 -5.92 -2.10
C ILE A 40 -4.26 -6.16 -0.59
N GLU A 41 -5.10 -7.12 -0.16
CA GLU A 41 -5.23 -7.51 1.25
C GLU A 41 -3.89 -8.00 1.81
N GLU A 42 -3.18 -8.89 1.10
CA GLU A 42 -1.84 -9.35 1.51
C GLU A 42 -0.82 -8.20 1.59
N LEU A 43 -0.88 -7.25 0.66
CA LEU A 43 -0.03 -6.06 0.63
C LEU A 43 -0.27 -5.18 1.87
N MET A 44 -1.53 -4.98 2.23
CA MET A 44 -1.91 -4.22 3.41
C MET A 44 -1.38 -4.88 4.69
N PHE A 45 -1.62 -6.18 4.88
CA PHE A 45 -1.12 -6.91 6.05
C PHE A 45 0.40 -6.84 6.19
N ARG A 46 1.14 -6.95 5.08
CA ARG A 46 2.61 -6.81 5.11
C ARG A 46 3.06 -5.42 5.50
N LEU A 47 2.41 -4.39 4.96
CA LEU A 47 2.77 -3.00 5.28
C LEU A 47 2.43 -2.67 6.74
N GLU A 48 1.31 -3.16 7.26
CA GLU A 48 0.94 -3.06 8.66
C GLU A 48 1.97 -3.71 9.58
N ASP A 49 2.38 -4.94 9.29
CA ASP A 49 3.43 -5.65 10.04
C ASP A 49 4.79 -4.93 9.95
N GLU A 50 5.20 -4.46 8.76
CA GLU A 50 6.46 -3.74 8.56
C GLU A 50 6.52 -2.42 9.33
N PHE A 51 5.38 -1.73 9.45
CA PHE A 51 5.28 -0.46 10.14
C PHE A 51 4.81 -0.59 11.60
N ASP A 52 4.58 -1.80 12.10
CA ASP A 52 3.96 -2.09 13.41
C ASP A 52 2.65 -1.29 13.61
N LEU A 53 1.90 -1.09 12.51
CA LEU A 53 0.66 -0.35 12.48
C LEU A 53 -0.50 -1.33 12.58
N THR A 54 -1.30 -1.18 13.63
CA THR A 54 -2.63 -1.79 13.70
C THR A 54 -3.60 -0.83 13.02
N ALA A 55 -3.62 -0.83 11.70
CA ALA A 55 -4.61 -0.05 10.97
C ALA A 55 -6.00 -0.62 11.30
N PHE A 56 -6.91 0.27 11.69
CA PHE A 56 -8.23 -0.13 12.14
C PHE A 56 -9.08 -0.58 10.95
N THR A 57 -9.78 -1.70 11.16
CA THR A 57 -10.61 -2.44 10.19
C THR A 57 -11.61 -1.60 9.38
N GLU A 58 -12.09 -0.45 9.87
CA GLU A 58 -13.00 0.43 9.11
C GLU A 58 -12.29 1.25 8.02
N GLU A 59 -11.07 1.74 8.27
CA GLU A 59 -10.31 2.45 7.25
C GLU A 59 -9.67 1.49 6.26
N GLU A 60 -9.32 0.27 6.68
CA GLU A 60 -8.90 -0.84 5.82
C GLU A 60 -10.04 -1.30 4.89
N ASP A 61 -11.26 -1.51 5.40
CA ASP A 61 -12.40 -1.90 4.56
C ASP A 61 -12.77 -0.78 3.58
N ARG A 62 -12.62 0.48 4.00
CA ARG A 62 -12.74 1.64 3.11
C ARG A 62 -11.62 1.66 2.08
N LEU A 63 -10.38 1.41 2.47
CA LEU A 63 -9.28 1.27 1.54
C LEU A 63 -9.51 0.13 0.58
N LEU A 64 -9.91 -1.05 0.98
CA LEU A 64 -10.22 -2.15 0.07
C LEU A 64 -11.35 -1.81 -0.91
N LYS A 65 -12.32 -1.00 -0.49
CA LYS A 65 -13.38 -0.46 -1.36
C LYS A 65 -12.91 0.67 -2.26
N GLU A 66 -11.95 1.48 -1.81
CA GLU A 66 -11.40 2.66 -2.46
C GLU A 66 -9.96 2.42 -2.99
N ALA A 67 -9.45 1.17 -3.02
CA ALA A 67 -8.04 0.81 -3.18
C ALA A 67 -7.66 1.00 -4.63
N VAL A 68 -7.54 2.27 -4.99
CA VAL A 68 -7.48 2.71 -6.36
C VAL A 68 -6.03 2.97 -6.70
N THR A 69 -5.10 3.40 -5.82
CA THR A 69 -3.71 3.71 -6.24
C THR A 69 -2.62 3.48 -5.19
N VAL A 70 -1.36 3.37 -5.64
CA VAL A 70 -0.14 3.33 -4.81
C VAL A 70 0.00 4.58 -3.92
N ASN A 71 -0.40 5.75 -4.43
CA ASN A 71 -0.37 7.01 -3.70
C ASN A 71 -1.38 7.03 -2.53
N ASP A 72 -2.53 6.40 -2.68
CA ASP A 72 -3.54 6.32 -1.63
C ASP A 72 -3.05 5.47 -0.45
N LEU A 73 -2.44 4.32 -0.73
CA LEU A 73 -1.72 3.48 0.26
C LEU A 73 -0.64 4.28 0.99
N SER A 74 0.20 5.00 0.23
CA SER A 74 1.27 5.81 0.81
C SER A 74 0.73 6.93 1.71
N ARG A 75 -0.38 7.58 1.34
CA ARG A 75 -1.04 8.61 2.14
C ARG A 75 -1.68 8.03 3.40
N PHE A 76 -2.26 6.84 3.30
CA PHE A 76 -2.86 6.15 4.43
C PHE A 76 -1.84 5.85 5.51
N LEU A 77 -0.77 5.14 5.17
CA LEU A 77 0.30 4.80 6.10
C LEU A 77 0.92 6.06 6.74
N GLN A 78 1.01 7.17 6.01
CA GLN A 78 1.46 8.45 6.57
C GLN A 78 0.48 9.04 7.59
N LYS A 79 -0.82 8.82 7.40
CA LYS A 79 -1.87 9.29 8.31
C LYS A 79 -1.85 8.47 9.61
N ILE A 80 -1.69 7.15 9.52
CA ILE A 80 -1.63 6.26 10.68
C ILE A 80 -0.29 6.41 11.41
N GLY A 81 0.86 6.37 10.72
CA GLY A 81 2.20 6.51 11.32
C GLY A 81 2.57 7.93 11.78
N ARG A 82 1.58 8.82 11.88
CA ARG A 82 1.66 10.15 12.52
C ARG A 82 1.00 10.15 13.91
N HIS A 83 0.11 9.20 14.19
CA HIS A 83 -0.40 8.91 15.54
C HIS A 83 0.61 8.09 16.33
#